data_AF-A0A4Y2W7Q9-F1
#
_entry.id   AF-A0A4Y2W7Q9-F1
#
_cell.length_a   1.000
_cell.length_b   1.000
_cell.length_c   1.000
_cell.angle_alpha   90.00
_cell.angle_beta   90.00
_cell.angle_gamma   90.00
#
_symmetry.space_group_name_H-M   'P 1'
#
loop_
_entity.id
_entity.type
_entity.pdbx_description
1 polymer ?
#
loop_
_entity_poly.entity_id
_entity_poly.type
_entity_poly.pdbx_seq_one_letter_code
_entity_poly.pdbx_strand_id
1 'polypeptide(L)' 'MTINKSQGQTFDHVGIYLDEPVFSHGQLHVALSRSRIPNHVKIDTKTSEVQGKLSNNEKYFTRNVVYQE' A
#
# COMPACT_ATOMS: atom_id res chain seq x y z
N MET A 1 6.99 9.12 6.51
CA MET A 1 8.02 8.82 5.49
C MET A 1 7.32 8.42 4.20
N THR A 2 7.83 8.78 3.02
CA THR A 2 7.24 8.34 1.74
C THR A 2 7.75 6.95 1.36
N ILE A 3 6.98 6.21 0.57
CA ILE A 3 7.32 4.85 0.11
C ILE A 3 8.72 4.84 -0.54
N ASN A 4 8.97 5.76 -1.47
CA ASN A 4 10.27 5.83 -2.17
C ASN A 4 11.45 6.10 -1.23
N LYS A 5 11.26 6.94 -0.19
CA LYS A 5 12.31 7.23 0.80
C LYS A 5 12.56 6.06 1.75
N SER A 6 11.58 5.18 1.94
CA SER A 6 11.73 3.96 2.73
C SER A 6 12.49 2.84 2.01
N GLN A 7 12.91 3.05 0.75
CA GLN A 7 13.62 2.06 -0.04
C GLN A 7 14.93 1.61 0.64
N GLY A 8 15.09 0.29 0.81
CA GLY A 8 16.26 -0.29 1.47
C GLY A 8 16.20 -0.29 3.01
N GLN A 9 15.08 0.14 3.61
CA GLN A 9 14.89 0.12 5.06
C GLN A 9 13.97 -1.03 5.47
N THR A 10 14.13 -1.51 6.71
CA THR A 10 13.25 -2.50 7.33
C THR A 10 12.75 -1.93 8.66
N PHE A 11 11.47 -2.17 8.96
CA PHE A 11 10.81 -1.70 10.17
C PHE A 11 10.08 -2.86 10.83
N ASP A 12 10.01 -2.83 12.17
CA ASP A 12 9.29 -3.86 12.92
C ASP A 12 7.78 -3.78 12.68
N HIS A 13 7.23 -2.55 12.67
CA HIS A 13 5.81 -2.26 12.42
C HIS A 13 5.68 -1.14 11.38
N VAL A 14 4.71 -1.29 10.47
CA VAL A 14 4.51 -0.36 9.36
C VAL A 14 3.03 -0.02 9.22
N GLY A 15 2.73 1.28 9.26
CA GLY A 15 1.46 1.83 8.79
C GLY A 15 1.63 2.43 7.40
N ILE A 16 0.83 1.98 6.43
CA ILE A 16 0.82 2.49 5.06
C ILE A 16 -0.47 3.28 4.88
N TYR A 17 -0.36 4.57 4.62
CA TYR A 17 -1.49 5.44 4.31
C TYR A 17 -1.49 5.80 2.83
N LEU A 18 -2.59 5.49 2.13
CA LEU A 18 -2.78 5.80 0.71
C LEU A 18 -3.84 6.90 0.57
N ASP A 19 -3.39 8.15 0.48
CA ASP A 19 -4.27 9.30 0.16
C ASP A 19 -4.79 9.21 -1.28
N GLU A 20 -3.96 8.68 -2.19
CA GLU A 20 -4.28 8.41 -3.59
C GLU A 20 -3.77 7.01 -3.99
N PRO A 21 -4.31 6.41 -5.07
CA PRO A 21 -3.80 5.14 -5.56
C PRO A 21 -2.33 5.21 -5.93
N VAL A 22 -1.64 4.09 -5.76
CA VAL A 22 -0.22 3.95 -6.11
C VAL A 22 -0.03 4.17 -7.62
N PHE A 23 0.73 5.21 -7.96
CA PHE A 23 0.82 5.74 -9.32
C PHE A 23 1.99 5.16 -10.12
N SER A 24 2.98 4.53 -9.46
CA SER A 24 4.14 3.93 -10.13
C SER A 24 4.25 2.44 -9.87
N HIS A 25 4.86 1.75 -10.84
CA HIS A 25 5.19 0.34 -10.75
C HIS A 25 6.03 0.04 -9.50
N GLY A 26 5.68 -1.04 -8.81
CA GLY A 26 6.43 -1.55 -7.68
C GLY A 26 6.25 -0.79 -6.37
N GLN A 27 5.59 0.37 -6.32
CA GLN A 27 5.46 1.15 -5.07
C GLN A 27 4.72 0.38 -3.97
N LEU A 28 3.63 -0.30 -4.31
CA LEU A 28 2.89 -1.10 -3.33
C LEU A 28 3.76 -2.23 -2.78
N HIS A 29 4.53 -2.88 -3.66
CA HIS A 29 5.47 -3.93 -3.28
C HIS A 29 6.58 -3.40 -2.36
N VAL A 30 7.14 -2.23 -2.69
CA VAL A 30 8.14 -1.54 -1.85
C VAL A 30 7.56 -1.23 -0.47
N ALA A 31 6.32 -0.73 -0.39
CA ALA A 31 5.68 -0.42 0.89
C ALA A 31 5.42 -1.67 1.74
N LEU A 32 4.88 -2.74 1.14
CA LEU A 32 4.56 -3.99 1.83
C LEU A 32 5.81 -4.73 2.32
N SER A 33 6.91 -4.66 1.58
CA SER A 33 8.19 -5.30 1.94
C SER A 33 8.95 -4.56 3.06
N ARG A 34 8.39 -3.49 3.64
CA ARG A 34 9.02 -2.77 4.75
C ARG A 34 8.95 -3.49 6.09
N SER A 35 8.04 -4.44 6.25
CA SER A 35 8.06 -5.36 7.38
C SER A 35 8.23 -6.79 6.89
N ARG A 36 8.86 -7.62 7.73
CA ARG A 36 9.02 -9.06 7.49
C ARG A 36 7.81 -9.86 7.95
N ILE A 37 6.93 -9.27 8.76
CA ILE A 37 5.81 -9.95 9.39
C ILE A 37 4.50 -9.32 8.88
N PRO A 38 3.66 -10.06 8.15
CA PRO A 38 2.43 -9.51 7.57
C PRO A 38 1.50 -8.84 8.59
N ASN A 39 1.37 -9.43 9.78
CA ASN A 39 0.53 -8.90 10.86
C ASN A 39 1.01 -7.55 11.42
N HIS A 40 2.25 -7.15 11.13
CA HIS A 40 2.80 -5.87 11.54
C HIS A 40 2.61 -4.76 10.49
N VAL A 41 1.98 -5.08 9.36
CA VAL A 41 1.63 -4.14 8.31
C VAL A 41 0.15 -3.80 8.42
N LYS A 42 -0.17 -2.52 8.56
CA LYS A 42 -1.54 -2.00 8.47
C LYS A 42 -1.63 -1.05 7.30
N ILE A 43 -2.73 -1.12 6.56
CA ILE A 43 -2.98 -0.28 5.39
C ILE A 43 -4.28 0.47 5.64
N ASP A 44 -4.25 1.77 5.40
CA ASP A 44 -5.41 2.64 5.42
C ASP A 44 -5.50 3.40 4.08
N THR A 45 -6.70 3.52 3.55
CA THR A 45 -6.94 4.10 2.23
C THR A 45 -8.03 5.16 2.29
N LYS A 46 -7.79 6.29 1.64
CA LYS A 46 -8.81 7.32 1.48
C LYS A 46 -9.81 6.92 0.41
N THR A 47 -11.08 6.82 0.77
CA THR A 47 -12.14 6.42 -0.16
C THR A 47 -12.28 7.38 -1.34
N SER A 48 -12.33 6.82 -2.55
CA SER A 48 -12.59 7.50 -3.82
C SER A 48 -13.23 6.54 -4.83
N GLU A 49 -13.47 6.98 -6.07
CA GLU A 49 -13.98 6.11 -7.14
C GLU A 49 -13.01 4.97 -7.53
N VAL A 50 -11.74 5.11 -7.15
CA VAL A 50 -10.64 4.29 -7.65
C VAL A 50 -9.89 3.52 -6.56
N GLN A 51 -10.25 3.73 -5.29
CA GLN A 51 -9.78 3.01 -4.12
C GLN A 51 -10.73 3.19 -2.94
N GLY A 52 -10.64 2.36 -1.91
CA GLY A 52 -11.43 2.49 -0.68
C GLY A 52 -12.17 1.21 -0.33
N LYS A 53 -13.26 1.35 0.42
CA LYS A 53 -14.07 0.22 0.88
C LYS A 53 -15.00 -0.26 -0.23
N LEU A 54 -15.05 -1.57 -0.46
CA LEU A 54 -16.05 -2.18 -1.32
C LEU A 54 -17.42 -2.19 -0.61
N SER A 55 -18.49 -1.82 -1.31
CA SER A 55 -19.85 -1.66 -0.75
C SER A 55 -20.41 -2.95 -0.12
N ASN A 56 -19.85 -4.10 -0.49
CA ASN A 56 -20.48 -5.40 -0.32
C ASN A 56 -19.77 -6.27 0.71
N ASN A 57 -18.60 -5.86 1.20
CA ASN A 57 -17.75 -6.60 2.13
C ASN A 57 -16.85 -5.60 2.87
N GLU A 58 -16.39 -5.90 4.09
CA GLU A 58 -15.38 -5.10 4.82
C GLU A 58 -13.97 -5.13 4.17
N LYS A 59 -13.93 -5.32 2.85
CA LYS A 59 -12.73 -5.40 2.03
C LYS A 59 -12.42 -4.01 1.48
N TYR A 60 -11.13 -3.71 1.42
CA TYR A 60 -10.59 -2.50 0.84
C TYR A 60 -9.87 -2.83 -0.47
N PHE A 61 -9.91 -1.90 -1.43
CA PHE A 61 -9.19 -2.03 -2.69
C PHE A 61 -8.42 -0.75 -3.02
N THR A 62 -7.38 -0.89 -3.83
CA THR A 62 -6.68 0.23 -4.47
C THR A 62 -6.27 -0.20 -5.87
N ARG A 63 -6.25 0.73 -6.83
CA ARG A 63 -5.60 0.46 -8.11
C ARG A 63 -4.09 0.35 -7.92
N ASN A 64 -3.49 -0.60 -8.64
CA ASN A 64 -2.05 -0.81 -8.69
C ASN A 64 -1.61 -0.80 -10.15
N VAL A 65 -0.55 -0.07 -10.46
CA VAL A 65 0.06 -0.05 -11.80
C VAL A 65 1.14 -1.12 -11.85
N VAL A 66 0.99 -2.11 -12.72
CA VAL A 66 1.94 -3.22 -12.91
C VAL A 66 2.33 -3.30 -14.37
N TYR A 67 3.62 -3.21 -14.68
CA TYR A 67 4.14 -3.49 -16.02
C TYR A 67 4.51 -4.97 -16.11
N GLN A 68 4.31 -5.57 -17.28
CA GLN A 68 4.88 -6.89 -17.56
C GLN A 68 6.39 -6.72 -17.76
N GLU A 69 7.18 -7.49 -17.02
CA GLU A 69 8.64 -7.57 -17.17
C GLU A 69 9.03 -8.46 -18.37
#